data_AF-A0A093YDD0-F1
#
_entry.id   AF-A0A093YDD0-F1
#
_cell.length_a   1.000
_cell.length_b   1.000
_cell.length_c   1.000
_cell.angle_alpha   90.00
_cell.angle_beta   90.00
_cell.angle_gamma   90.00
#
_symmetry.space_group_name_H-M   'P 1'
#
loop_
_entity.id
_entity.type
_entity.pdbx_description
1 polymer ?
#
loop_
_entity_poly.entity_id
_entity_poly.type
_entity_poly.pdbx_seq_one_letter_code
_entity_poly.pdbx_strand_id
1 'polypeptide(L)'
;MVKPAGDGVPLLYTSIVLLVVTWLTFTTRVAVRIWRKNSGGDDLLMGIGQLLFTVTACLCIVCSFLGSGQLSASIPPNEMMKGVKLFFIAEFFYASGAAFIKCSIAITLLRIADSRRSFTWTIWVIMGATGISAIVFIAGIANICHPITTLWGETTTGSCNLKLNSDVSFFFSAIEIVTDFSLAILPAILLWNIQMKARVKFSVAIILGLGAFASCATIVRLSYLTLYDNPAEFMFGTGKIGLWSIIEEGIGITAGSLHALRPLLSLPFFGSTGSSNNTGASASANNKFNQPKSGHRAQRNDISLDTFQQLGDTDADSSRHILKETEVSMTRSDQTEKGPGKGKWDRTQVVGWK
;
A
#
# COMPACT_ATOMS: atom_id res chain seq x y z
N MET A 1 0.66 40.30 4.22
CA MET A 1 0.18 39.15 3.42
C MET A 1 -0.35 39.68 2.10
N VAL A 2 0.13 39.10 1.01
CA VAL A 2 -0.29 39.42 -0.37
C VAL A 2 -1.48 38.53 -0.73
N LYS A 3 -2.44 39.06 -1.51
CA LYS A 3 -3.55 38.23 -1.99
C LYS A 3 -3.00 37.17 -2.96
N PRO A 4 -3.36 35.88 -2.81
CA PRO A 4 -2.95 34.85 -3.75
C PRO A 4 -3.43 35.22 -5.17
N ALA A 5 -2.53 35.15 -6.14
CA ALA A 5 -2.76 35.46 -7.53
C ALA A 5 -1.88 34.57 -8.40
N GLY A 6 -2.21 34.46 -9.70
CA GLY A 6 -1.48 33.59 -10.63
C GLY A 6 -1.51 32.13 -10.17
N ASP A 7 -0.33 31.49 -10.18
CA ASP A 7 -0.16 30.07 -9.85
C ASP A 7 -0.24 29.78 -8.33
N GLY A 8 -0.25 30.82 -7.48
CA GLY A 8 -0.46 30.66 -6.04
C GLY A 8 -1.90 30.29 -5.67
N VAL A 9 -2.87 30.61 -6.52
CA VAL A 9 -4.29 30.25 -6.31
C VAL A 9 -4.53 28.74 -6.42
N PRO A 10 -4.12 28.06 -7.52
CA PRO A 10 -4.28 26.62 -7.62
C PRO A 10 -3.45 25.87 -6.57
N LEU A 11 -2.27 26.39 -6.18
CA LEU A 11 -1.49 25.83 -5.07
C LEU A 11 -2.32 25.76 -3.78
N LEU A 12 -2.90 26.89 -3.37
CA LEU A 12 -3.70 26.99 -2.15
C LEU A 12 -4.88 26.01 -2.13
N TYR A 13 -5.72 26.01 -3.18
CA TYR A 13 -6.90 25.15 -3.22
C TYR A 13 -6.52 23.67 -3.27
N THR A 14 -5.50 23.32 -4.06
CA THR A 14 -5.04 21.95 -4.20
C THR A 14 -4.46 21.42 -2.89
N SER A 15 -3.67 22.23 -2.17
CA SER A 15 -3.16 21.86 -0.84
C SER A 15 -4.27 21.58 0.16
N ILE A 16 -5.32 22.42 0.22
CA ILE A 16 -6.45 22.21 1.13
C ILE A 16 -7.21 20.92 0.79
N VAL A 17 -7.54 20.74 -0.49
CA VAL A 17 -8.31 19.56 -0.94
C VAL A 17 -7.53 18.28 -0.67
N LEU A 18 -6.25 18.23 -1.04
CA LEU A 18 -5.43 17.04 -0.84
C LEU A 18 -5.17 16.76 0.64
N LEU A 19 -5.01 17.79 1.48
CA LEU A 19 -4.90 17.60 2.92
C LEU A 19 -6.13 16.90 3.50
N VAL A 20 -7.34 17.32 3.09
CA VAL A 20 -8.58 16.64 3.52
C VAL A 20 -8.61 15.19 3.02
N VAL A 21 -8.29 14.95 1.75
CA VAL A 21 -8.32 13.61 1.14
C VAL A 21 -7.30 12.67 1.79
N THR A 22 -6.07 13.12 2.07
CA THR A 22 -5.04 12.28 2.69
C THR A 22 -5.39 11.92 4.13
N TRP A 23 -5.96 12.85 4.91
CA TRP A 23 -6.43 12.54 6.26
C TRP A 23 -7.60 11.55 6.27
N LEU A 24 -8.56 11.69 5.36
CA LEU A 24 -9.67 10.74 5.22
C LEU A 24 -9.16 9.33 4.84
N THR A 25 -8.22 9.25 3.91
CA THR A 25 -7.67 7.96 3.47
C THR A 25 -6.77 7.32 4.53
N PHE A 26 -5.96 8.11 5.24
CA PHE A 26 -5.13 7.64 6.35
C PHE A 26 -5.96 7.16 7.55
N THR A 27 -6.97 7.92 7.96
CA THR A 27 -7.89 7.49 9.05
C THR A 27 -8.61 6.20 8.69
N THR A 28 -9.06 6.07 7.43
CA THR A 28 -9.62 4.82 6.91
C THR A 28 -8.60 3.68 7.00
N ARG A 29 -7.35 3.89 6.57
CA ARG A 29 -6.27 2.88 6.68
C ARG A 29 -6.10 2.41 8.14
N VAL A 30 -6.00 3.34 9.08
CA VAL A 30 -5.80 3.04 10.51
C VAL A 30 -6.99 2.26 11.08
N ALA A 31 -8.23 2.71 10.82
CA ALA A 31 -9.44 2.03 11.29
C ALA A 31 -9.49 0.57 10.84
N VAL A 32 -9.11 0.30 9.59
CA VAL A 32 -9.13 -1.03 8.99
C VAL A 32 -8.07 -1.95 9.57
N ARG A 33 -6.90 -1.41 9.91
CA ARG A 33 -5.83 -2.19 10.53
C ARG A 33 -6.08 -2.48 11.99
N ILE A 34 -6.69 -1.54 12.72
CA ILE A 34 -7.20 -1.78 14.07
C ILE A 34 -8.25 -2.91 14.03
N TRP A 35 -9.21 -2.83 13.10
CA TRP A 35 -10.23 -3.88 12.93
C TRP A 35 -9.63 -5.26 12.64
N ARG A 36 -8.56 -5.31 11.82
CA ARG A 36 -7.85 -6.55 11.48
C ARG A 36 -6.88 -7.03 12.57
N LYS A 37 -6.66 -6.26 13.64
CA LYS A 37 -5.62 -6.50 14.67
C LYS A 37 -4.23 -6.77 14.07
N ASN A 38 -3.91 -6.10 12.96
CA ASN A 38 -2.67 -6.32 12.23
C ASN A 38 -1.94 -4.99 11.99
N SER A 39 -1.50 -4.36 13.08
CA SER A 39 -0.69 -3.16 13.05
C SER A 39 0.75 -3.53 12.70
N GLY A 40 1.24 -3.02 11.58
CA GLY A 40 2.62 -3.19 11.14
C GLY A 40 3.42 -1.91 11.35
N GLY A 41 4.75 -2.02 11.44
CA GLY A 41 5.63 -0.84 11.51
C GLY A 41 5.48 0.10 10.30
N ASP A 42 4.98 -0.39 9.17
CA ASP A 42 4.70 0.42 7.99
C ASP A 42 3.64 1.51 8.21
N ASP A 43 2.69 1.32 9.15
CA ASP A 43 1.71 2.35 9.49
C ASP A 43 2.32 3.52 10.24
N LEU A 44 3.34 3.23 11.06
CA LEU A 44 4.08 4.28 11.76
C LEU A 44 4.84 5.14 10.75
N LEU A 45 5.52 4.51 9.78
CA LEU A 45 6.20 5.25 8.71
C LEU A 45 5.21 6.08 7.86
N MET A 46 4.05 5.51 7.51
CA MET A 46 3.01 6.26 6.79
C MET A 46 2.47 7.42 7.63
N GLY A 47 2.29 7.22 8.94
CA GLY A 47 1.85 8.26 9.86
C GLY A 47 2.86 9.40 9.99
N ILE A 48 4.16 9.08 10.07
CA ILE A 48 5.24 10.08 10.04
C ILE A 48 5.20 10.84 8.70
N GLY A 49 5.08 10.12 7.58
CA GLY A 49 4.93 10.73 6.24
C GLY A 49 3.71 11.66 6.15
N GLN A 50 2.55 11.23 6.67
CA GLN A 50 1.33 12.04 6.72
C GLN A 50 1.54 13.31 7.56
N LEU A 51 2.20 13.21 8.71
CA LEU A 51 2.50 14.37 9.55
C LEU A 51 3.42 15.36 8.80
N LEU A 52 4.49 14.87 8.17
CA LEU A 52 5.40 15.71 7.38
C LEU A 52 4.67 16.37 6.22
N PHE A 53 3.83 15.63 5.47
CA PHE A 53 2.99 16.17 4.41
C PHE A 53 2.06 17.28 4.93
N THR A 54 1.48 17.14 6.12
CA THR A 54 0.62 18.19 6.69
C THR A 54 1.39 19.45 7.02
N VAL A 55 2.64 19.32 7.47
CA VAL A 55 3.52 20.47 7.67
C VAL A 55 3.84 21.13 6.33
N THR A 56 4.26 20.36 5.32
CA THR A 56 4.53 20.86 3.96
C THR A 56 3.31 21.58 3.38
N ALA A 57 2.12 20.99 3.45
CA ALA A 57 0.88 21.58 2.95
C ALA A 57 0.52 22.89 3.68
N CYS A 58 0.65 22.94 5.01
CA CYS A 58 0.45 24.16 5.78
C CYS A 58 1.43 25.27 5.35
N LEU A 59 2.72 24.92 5.16
CA LEU A 59 3.74 25.86 4.70
C LEU A 59 3.43 26.37 3.29
N CYS A 60 3.01 25.50 2.36
CA CYS A 60 2.60 25.88 0.99
C CYS A 60 1.37 26.81 0.99
N ILE A 61 0.39 26.57 1.86
CA ILE A 61 -0.77 27.47 2.01
C ILE A 61 -0.29 28.85 2.45
N VAL A 62 0.58 28.94 3.46
CA VAL A 62 1.13 30.24 3.91
C VAL A 62 2.00 30.88 2.84
N CYS A 63 2.84 30.12 2.13
CA CYS A 63 3.64 30.60 1.00
C CYS A 63 2.77 31.21 -0.12
N SER A 64 1.56 30.69 -0.34
CA SER A 64 0.61 31.23 -1.31
C SER A 64 0.17 32.66 -0.95
N PHE A 65 0.10 33.00 0.34
CA PHE A 65 -0.16 34.35 0.85
C PHE A 65 1.09 35.24 0.94
N LEU A 66 2.28 34.69 0.69
CA LEU A 66 3.56 35.40 0.62
C LEU A 66 3.99 35.70 -0.82
N GLY A 67 3.12 35.41 -1.80
CA GLY A 67 3.37 35.70 -3.22
C GLY A 67 3.96 34.55 -4.03
N SER A 68 3.97 33.32 -3.50
CA SER A 68 4.38 32.15 -4.30
C SER A 68 3.49 32.01 -5.56
N GLY A 69 4.11 31.80 -6.72
CA GLY A 69 3.41 31.75 -8.02
C GLY A 69 3.15 33.12 -8.65
N GLN A 70 3.74 34.19 -8.12
CA GLN A 70 3.70 35.54 -8.69
C GLN A 70 5.11 35.99 -9.09
N LEU A 71 5.19 36.88 -10.08
CA LEU A 71 6.44 37.50 -10.50
C LEU A 71 7.03 38.35 -9.38
N SER A 72 8.35 38.30 -9.19
CA SER A 72 9.03 38.98 -8.09
C SER A 72 8.79 40.50 -8.06
N ALA A 73 8.53 41.12 -9.22
CA ALA A 73 8.20 42.54 -9.33
C ALA A 73 6.87 42.94 -8.67
N SER A 74 5.96 42.00 -8.48
CA SER A 74 4.62 42.23 -7.89
C SER A 74 4.57 42.04 -6.37
N ILE A 75 5.68 41.56 -5.77
CA ILE A 75 5.74 41.14 -4.37
C ILE A 75 6.56 42.15 -3.56
N PRO A 76 6.08 42.62 -2.40
CA PRO A 76 6.88 43.45 -1.51
C PRO A 76 8.14 42.69 -1.04
N PRO A 77 9.32 43.33 -0.97
CA PRO A 77 10.58 42.64 -0.68
C PRO A 77 10.59 41.93 0.68
N ASN A 78 9.89 42.47 1.69
CA ASN A 78 9.75 41.82 3.01
C ASN A 78 8.94 40.52 2.95
N GLU A 79 7.88 40.48 2.14
CA GLU A 79 7.06 39.26 1.97
C GLU A 79 7.81 38.22 1.14
N MET A 80 8.57 38.66 0.13
CA MET A 80 9.44 37.80 -0.67
C MET A 80 10.49 37.10 0.20
N MET A 81 11.19 37.83 1.08
CA MET A 81 12.17 37.27 2.01
C MET A 81 11.54 36.17 2.89
N LYS A 82 10.35 36.42 3.45
CA LYS A 82 9.62 35.42 4.24
C LYS A 82 9.19 34.22 3.39
N GLY A 83 8.74 34.48 2.16
CA GLY A 83 8.32 33.45 1.21
C GLY A 83 9.45 32.48 0.86
N VAL A 84 10.63 33.02 0.50
CA VAL A 84 11.83 32.22 0.20
C VAL A 84 12.24 31.38 1.41
N LYS A 85 12.28 31.98 2.62
CA LYS A 85 12.62 31.27 3.85
C LYS A 85 11.63 30.14 4.17
N LEU A 86 10.34 30.37 4.00
CA LEU A 86 9.31 29.38 4.32
C LEU A 86 9.27 28.26 3.27
N PHE A 87 9.49 28.59 2.00
CA PHE A 87 9.59 27.63 0.92
C PHE A 87 10.82 26.73 1.08
N PHE A 88 11.97 27.31 1.43
CA PHE A 88 13.18 26.57 1.77
C PHE A 88 12.91 25.53 2.86
N ILE A 89 12.24 25.93 3.95
CA ILE A 89 11.84 25.00 5.03
C ILE A 89 10.91 23.90 4.50
N ALA A 90 9.95 24.24 3.64
CA ALA A 90 9.02 23.28 3.05
C ALA A 90 9.74 22.20 2.22
N GLU A 91 10.84 22.53 1.53
CA GLU A 91 11.62 21.56 0.76
C GLU A 91 12.25 20.44 1.63
N PHE A 92 12.68 20.76 2.87
CA PHE A 92 13.19 19.74 3.80
C PHE A 92 12.10 18.77 4.25
N PHE A 93 10.91 19.31 4.57
CA PHE A 93 9.77 18.52 5.00
C PHE A 93 9.24 17.65 3.87
N TYR A 94 9.18 18.18 2.66
CA TYR A 94 8.83 17.45 1.45
C TYR A 94 9.81 16.28 1.19
N ALA A 95 11.12 16.53 1.16
CA ALA A 95 12.09 15.46 0.88
C ALA A 95 12.06 14.34 1.93
N SER A 96 11.87 14.72 3.20
CA SER A 96 11.72 13.77 4.29
C SER A 96 10.40 13.01 4.19
N GLY A 97 9.29 13.71 3.93
CA GLY A 97 7.94 13.16 3.80
C GLY A 97 7.84 12.13 2.68
N ALA A 98 8.27 12.51 1.49
CA ALA A 98 8.33 11.63 0.32
C ALA A 98 9.09 10.32 0.62
N ALA A 99 10.26 10.41 1.27
CA ALA A 99 11.05 9.24 1.64
C ALA A 99 10.30 8.29 2.61
N PHE A 100 9.66 8.82 3.65
CA PHE A 100 8.89 8.01 4.60
C PHE A 100 7.66 7.37 3.97
N ILE A 101 6.94 8.11 3.11
CA ILE A 101 5.77 7.61 2.37
C ILE A 101 6.19 6.42 1.49
N LYS A 102 7.24 6.59 0.68
CA LYS A 102 7.74 5.53 -0.21
C LYS A 102 8.28 4.32 0.55
N CYS A 103 8.99 4.55 1.66
CA CYS A 103 9.46 3.46 2.52
C CYS A 103 8.30 2.67 3.13
N SER A 104 7.22 3.32 3.57
CA SER A 104 6.02 2.62 4.06
C SER A 104 5.37 1.74 2.98
N ILE A 105 5.25 2.26 1.75
CA ILE A 105 4.70 1.52 0.61
C ILE A 105 5.60 0.32 0.28
N ALA A 106 6.91 0.54 0.23
CA ALA A 106 7.92 -0.49 -0.03
C ALA A 106 7.86 -1.62 1.02
N ILE A 107 7.79 -1.31 2.31
CA ILE A 107 7.63 -2.31 3.38
C ILE A 107 6.30 -3.07 3.24
N THR A 108 5.22 -2.36 2.90
CA THR A 108 3.92 -3.00 2.64
C THR A 108 4.01 -3.99 1.49
N LEU A 109 4.70 -3.65 0.40
CA LEU A 109 4.95 -4.56 -0.72
C LEU A 109 5.86 -5.73 -0.34
N LEU A 110 6.88 -5.48 0.50
CA LEU A 110 7.81 -6.51 0.97
C LEU A 110 7.07 -7.62 1.73
N ARG A 111 6.14 -7.23 2.60
CA ARG A 111 5.30 -8.17 3.37
C ARG A 111 4.37 -9.00 2.48
N ILE A 112 4.02 -8.51 1.30
CA ILE A 112 3.17 -9.22 0.34
C ILE A 112 4.00 -10.16 -0.56
N ALA A 113 5.24 -9.79 -0.87
CA ALA A 113 6.11 -10.50 -1.80
C ALA A 113 6.92 -11.66 -1.16
N ASP A 114 6.60 -12.04 0.09
CA ASP A 114 7.36 -12.82 1.10
C ASP A 114 8.11 -14.10 0.64
N SER A 115 7.94 -14.55 -0.61
CA SER A 115 8.55 -15.77 -1.14
C SER A 115 9.56 -15.57 -2.29
N ARG A 116 9.68 -14.37 -2.89
CA ARG A 116 10.55 -14.17 -4.07
C ARG A 116 11.78 -13.31 -3.77
N ARG A 117 12.93 -13.96 -3.54
CA ARG A 117 14.21 -13.32 -3.17
C ARG A 117 14.63 -12.16 -4.07
N SER A 118 14.43 -12.25 -5.39
CA SER A 118 14.76 -11.15 -6.32
C SER A 118 13.93 -9.88 -6.06
N PHE A 119 12.63 -10.03 -5.76
CA PHE A 119 11.73 -8.89 -5.48
C PHE A 119 12.09 -8.22 -4.16
N THR A 120 12.38 -9.02 -3.14
CA THR A 120 12.83 -8.53 -1.83
C THR A 120 14.08 -7.64 -1.97
N TRP A 121 15.08 -8.09 -2.75
CA TRP A 121 16.29 -7.30 -3.00
C TRP A 121 15.99 -5.99 -3.74
N THR A 122 15.15 -6.02 -4.79
CA THR A 122 14.76 -4.80 -5.52
C THR A 122 14.08 -3.78 -4.60
N ILE A 123 13.20 -4.21 -3.69
CA ILE A 123 12.52 -3.32 -2.75
C ILE A 123 13.51 -2.68 -1.77
N TRP A 124 14.48 -3.44 -1.24
CA TRP A 124 15.54 -2.88 -0.38
C TRP A 124 16.40 -1.85 -1.10
N VAL A 125 16.75 -2.11 -2.37
CA VAL A 125 17.50 -1.15 -3.20
C VAL A 125 16.69 0.13 -3.41
N ILE A 126 15.38 0.04 -3.69
CA ILE A 126 14.51 1.21 -3.84
C ILE A 126 14.43 2.02 -2.54
N MET A 127 14.27 1.37 -1.39
CA MET A 127 14.27 2.06 -0.09
C MET A 127 15.59 2.78 0.18
N GLY A 128 16.72 2.10 -0.08
CA GLY A 128 18.05 2.69 0.05
C GLY A 128 18.24 3.88 -0.89
N ALA A 129 17.89 3.74 -2.17
CA ALA A 129 17.99 4.80 -3.17
C ALA A 129 17.15 6.03 -2.78
N THR A 130 15.91 5.81 -2.34
CA THR A 130 15.02 6.90 -1.89
C THR A 130 15.63 7.62 -0.68
N GLY A 131 16.07 6.89 0.35
CA GLY A 131 16.68 7.47 1.54
C GLY A 131 17.97 8.25 1.24
N ILE A 132 18.85 7.68 0.43
CA ILE A 132 20.10 8.34 0.02
C ILE A 132 19.79 9.60 -0.79
N SER A 133 18.85 9.55 -1.73
CA SER A 133 18.46 10.71 -2.53
C SER A 133 17.94 11.86 -1.67
N ALA A 134 17.10 11.57 -0.67
CA ALA A 134 16.60 12.56 0.27
C ALA A 134 17.72 13.20 1.11
N ILE A 135 18.67 12.39 1.60
CA ILE A 135 19.83 12.88 2.36
C ILE A 135 20.70 13.79 1.49
N VAL A 136 21.01 13.38 0.25
CA VAL A 136 21.79 14.17 -0.70
C VAL A 136 21.09 15.48 -1.03
N PHE A 137 19.77 15.44 -1.22
CA PHE A 137 18.97 16.63 -1.49
C PHE A 137 18.98 17.62 -0.32
N ILE A 138 18.73 17.14 0.89
CA ILE A 138 18.78 17.92 2.15
C ILE A 138 20.17 18.54 2.35
N ALA A 139 21.23 17.77 2.16
CA ALA A 139 22.60 18.24 2.29
C ALA A 139 22.98 19.26 1.20
N GLY A 140 22.52 19.05 -0.03
CA GLY A 140 22.75 19.97 -1.15
C GLY A 140 22.06 21.31 -0.92
N ILE A 141 20.78 21.29 -0.52
CA ILE A 141 20.00 22.50 -0.22
C ILE A 141 20.61 23.28 0.95
N ALA A 142 21.04 22.59 2.02
CA ALA A 142 21.70 23.24 3.15
C ALA A 142 23.01 23.96 2.78
N ASN A 143 23.67 23.56 1.68
CA ASN A 143 24.94 24.12 1.22
C ASN A 143 24.80 25.05 -0.01
N ILE A 144 23.59 25.52 -0.35
CA ILE A 144 23.39 26.44 -1.48
C ILE A 144 24.10 27.79 -1.26
N CYS A 145 24.08 28.31 -0.04
CA CYS A 145 24.63 29.64 0.30
C CYS A 145 25.46 29.60 1.58
N HIS A 146 26.55 30.39 1.60
CA HIS A 146 27.38 30.61 2.78
C HIS A 146 27.50 32.12 3.06
N PRO A 147 26.93 32.65 4.16
CA PRO A 147 25.97 32.01 5.08
C PRO A 147 24.58 31.81 4.44
N ILE A 148 23.80 30.86 4.97
CA ILE A 148 22.47 30.52 4.46
C ILE A 148 21.47 31.68 4.48
N THR A 149 21.67 32.64 5.39
CA THR A 149 20.92 33.89 5.50
C THR A 149 20.99 34.77 4.26
N THR A 150 21.98 34.54 3.39
CA THR A 150 22.12 35.22 2.11
C THR A 150 21.02 34.83 1.13
N LEU A 151 20.47 33.61 1.23
CA LEU A 151 19.45 33.11 0.30
C LEU A 151 18.19 33.98 0.27
N TRP A 152 17.78 34.49 1.43
CA TRP A 152 16.60 35.35 1.56
C TRP A 152 16.95 36.83 1.77
N GLY A 153 18.23 37.21 1.68
CA GLY A 153 18.67 38.60 1.70
C GLY A 153 18.87 39.23 3.08
N GLU A 154 18.95 38.43 4.15
CA GLU A 154 19.25 38.93 5.51
C GLU A 154 20.74 39.27 5.68
N THR A 155 21.61 38.65 4.88
CA THR A 155 23.05 38.97 4.83
C THR A 155 23.45 39.28 3.39
N THR A 156 24.12 40.41 3.16
CA THR A 156 24.52 40.88 1.82
C THR A 156 25.94 40.47 1.41
N THR A 157 26.73 39.92 2.34
CA THR A 157 28.16 39.60 2.14
C THR A 157 28.45 38.11 1.90
N GLY A 158 27.43 37.32 1.52
CA GLY A 158 27.58 35.89 1.23
C GLY A 158 27.66 35.55 -0.25
N SER A 159 28.07 34.32 -0.54
CA SER A 159 28.03 33.75 -1.90
C SER A 159 27.01 32.61 -1.97
N CYS A 160 26.27 32.55 -3.06
CA CYS A 160 25.24 31.54 -3.33
C CYS A 160 25.50 30.88 -4.68
N ASN A 161 25.38 29.55 -4.72
CA ASN A 161 25.44 28.78 -5.96
C ASN A 161 24.04 28.28 -6.33
N LEU A 162 23.27 29.11 -7.05
CA LEU A 162 21.91 28.76 -7.49
C LEU A 162 21.88 27.53 -8.41
N LYS A 163 22.95 27.29 -9.17
CA LYS A 163 23.04 26.14 -10.07
C LYS A 163 23.10 24.80 -9.31
N LEU A 164 23.70 24.81 -8.13
CA LEU A 164 23.71 23.65 -7.23
C LEU A 164 22.27 23.26 -6.84
N ASN A 165 21.39 24.22 -6.60
CA ASN A 165 19.99 23.95 -6.25
C ASN A 165 19.26 23.21 -7.38
N SER A 166 19.43 23.70 -8.61
CA SER A 166 18.87 23.07 -9.81
C SER A 166 19.42 21.65 -9.98
N ASP A 167 20.74 21.47 -9.98
CA ASP A 167 21.39 20.18 -10.22
C ASP A 167 20.98 19.10 -9.17
N VAL A 168 20.93 19.49 -7.89
CA VAL A 168 20.52 18.60 -6.80
C VAL A 168 19.03 18.25 -6.90
N SER A 169 18.19 19.21 -7.28
CA SER A 169 16.77 18.97 -7.51
C SER A 169 16.49 18.06 -8.72
N PHE A 170 17.28 18.19 -9.79
CA PHE A 170 17.23 17.28 -10.94
C PHE A 170 17.60 15.85 -10.52
N PHE A 171 18.68 15.69 -9.75
CA PHE A 171 19.10 14.38 -9.24
C PHE A 171 18.02 13.73 -8.36
N PHE A 172 17.47 14.48 -7.41
CA PHE A 172 16.40 13.98 -6.53
C PHE A 172 15.16 13.56 -7.33
N SER A 173 14.69 14.42 -8.23
CA SER A 173 13.50 14.14 -9.05
C SER A 173 13.70 12.95 -9.97
N ALA A 174 14.89 12.76 -10.54
CA ALA A 174 15.20 11.60 -11.39
C ALA A 174 15.10 10.28 -10.61
N ILE A 175 15.62 10.24 -9.38
CA ILE A 175 15.49 9.07 -8.52
C ILE A 175 14.03 8.83 -8.13
N GLU A 176 13.30 9.89 -7.78
CA GLU A 176 11.88 9.79 -7.42
C GLU A 176 11.02 9.20 -8.55
N ILE A 177 11.27 9.60 -9.81
CA ILE A 177 10.60 9.02 -10.98
C ILE A 177 10.90 7.53 -11.10
N VAL A 178 12.17 7.14 -10.97
CA VAL A 178 12.59 5.73 -11.10
C VAL A 178 11.99 4.89 -9.97
N THR A 179 11.96 5.39 -8.74
CA THR A 179 11.40 4.68 -7.58
C THR A 179 9.89 4.55 -7.72
N ASP A 180 9.17 5.56 -8.21
CA ASP A 180 7.73 5.50 -8.45
C ASP A 180 7.34 4.46 -9.49
N PHE A 181 8.00 4.47 -10.66
CA PHE A 181 7.77 3.46 -11.69
C PHE A 181 8.07 2.06 -11.16
N SER A 182 9.14 1.91 -10.39
CA SER A 182 9.51 0.62 -9.80
C SER A 182 8.44 0.13 -8.83
N LEU A 183 7.98 0.98 -7.91
CA LEU A 183 6.92 0.66 -6.94
C LEU A 183 5.57 0.39 -7.60
N ALA A 184 5.27 1.04 -8.72
CA ALA A 184 4.06 0.78 -9.51
C ALA A 184 4.13 -0.58 -10.23
N ILE A 185 5.26 -0.89 -10.87
CA ILE A 185 5.43 -2.11 -11.69
C ILE A 185 5.55 -3.37 -10.82
N LEU A 186 6.21 -3.28 -9.66
CA LEU A 186 6.44 -4.39 -8.72
C LEU A 186 5.18 -5.24 -8.44
N PRO A 187 4.04 -4.67 -7.99
CA PRO A 187 2.83 -5.45 -7.76
C PRO A 187 2.24 -6.01 -9.05
N ALA A 188 2.38 -5.33 -10.20
CA ALA A 188 1.87 -5.84 -11.47
C ALA A 188 2.57 -7.12 -11.90
N ILE A 189 3.91 -7.15 -11.82
CA ILE A 189 4.70 -8.33 -12.16
C ILE A 189 4.42 -9.47 -11.16
N LEU A 190 4.34 -9.16 -9.87
CA LEU A 190 4.05 -10.16 -8.83
C LEU A 190 2.71 -10.86 -9.09
N LEU A 191 1.70 -10.11 -9.54
CA LEU A 191 0.35 -10.63 -9.78
C LEU A 191 0.11 -11.20 -11.19
N TRP A 192 1.00 -10.97 -12.16
CA TRP A 192 0.79 -11.40 -13.55
C TRP A 192 0.67 -12.93 -13.71
N ASN A 193 1.39 -13.69 -12.88
CA ASN A 193 1.44 -15.15 -12.96
C ASN A 193 0.40 -15.85 -12.06
N ILE A 194 -0.55 -15.11 -11.49
CA ILE A 194 -1.54 -15.66 -10.55
C ILE A 194 -2.93 -15.46 -11.16
N GLN A 195 -3.71 -16.55 -11.29
CA GLN A 195 -5.09 -16.49 -11.76
C GLN A 195 -5.98 -15.77 -10.74
N MET A 196 -6.07 -14.45 -10.87
CA MET A 196 -6.78 -13.59 -9.94
C MET A 196 -8.22 -13.30 -10.37
N LYS A 197 -9.11 -13.21 -9.38
CA LYS A 197 -10.49 -12.71 -9.58
C LYS A 197 -10.46 -11.27 -10.11
N ALA A 198 -11.42 -10.92 -10.98
CA ALA A 198 -11.48 -9.61 -11.65
C ALA A 198 -11.37 -8.40 -10.69
N ARG A 199 -11.89 -8.52 -9.45
CA ARG A 199 -11.80 -7.46 -8.42
C ARG A 199 -10.36 -7.12 -8.02
N VAL A 200 -9.49 -8.12 -7.93
CA VAL A 200 -8.07 -7.92 -7.59
C VAL A 200 -7.34 -7.29 -8.77
N LYS A 201 -7.66 -7.72 -10.01
CA LYS A 201 -7.12 -7.14 -11.24
C LYS A 201 -7.45 -5.64 -11.36
N PHE A 202 -8.68 -5.25 -11.02
CA PHE A 202 -9.08 -3.84 -10.99
C PHE A 202 -8.30 -3.02 -9.95
N SER A 203 -8.08 -3.58 -8.75
CA SER A 203 -7.29 -2.91 -7.70
C SER A 203 -5.83 -2.69 -8.11
N VAL A 204 -5.21 -3.67 -8.79
CA VAL A 204 -3.87 -3.51 -9.38
C VAL A 204 -3.84 -2.38 -10.40
N ALA A 205 -4.85 -2.31 -11.27
CA ALA A 205 -4.92 -1.27 -12.29
C ALA A 205 -5.01 0.13 -11.69
N ILE A 206 -5.80 0.32 -10.62
CA ILE A 206 -5.87 1.60 -9.91
C ILE A 206 -4.51 1.97 -9.31
N ILE A 207 -3.86 1.03 -8.63
CA ILE A 207 -2.54 1.24 -8.02
C ILE A 207 -1.50 1.66 -9.08
N LEU A 208 -1.46 0.94 -10.20
CA LEU A 208 -0.59 1.25 -11.33
C LEU A 208 -0.89 2.64 -11.90
N GLY A 209 -2.16 2.98 -12.07
CA GLY A 209 -2.59 4.28 -12.56
C GLY A 209 -2.18 5.43 -11.65
N LEU A 210 -2.31 5.25 -10.32
CA LEU A 210 -1.87 6.25 -9.35
C LEU A 210 -0.35 6.43 -9.35
N GLY A 211 0.41 5.34 -9.45
CA GLY A 211 1.87 5.41 -9.58
C GLY A 211 2.31 6.12 -10.87
N ALA A 212 1.71 5.78 -12.01
CA ALA A 212 1.98 6.45 -13.27
C ALA A 212 1.63 7.95 -13.21
N PHE A 213 0.51 8.30 -12.57
CA PHE A 213 0.12 9.70 -12.39
C PHE A 213 1.11 10.46 -11.49
N ALA A 214 1.58 9.84 -10.39
CA ALA A 214 2.61 10.43 -9.54
C ALA A 214 3.93 10.68 -10.32
N SER A 215 4.35 9.73 -11.15
CA SER A 215 5.52 9.92 -12.03
C SER A 215 5.30 11.01 -13.08
N CYS A 216 4.09 11.16 -13.62
CA CYS A 216 3.79 12.28 -14.51
C CYS A 216 3.88 13.62 -13.77
N ALA A 217 3.43 13.69 -12.52
CA ALA A 217 3.53 14.89 -11.70
C ALA A 217 4.98 15.33 -11.47
N THR A 218 5.88 14.40 -11.17
CA THR A 218 7.31 14.68 -10.99
C THR A 218 8.01 15.09 -12.28
N ILE A 219 7.65 14.49 -13.42
CA ILE A 219 8.17 14.90 -14.74
C ILE A 219 7.77 16.35 -15.06
N VAL A 220 6.50 16.71 -14.81
CA VAL A 220 6.04 18.08 -15.05
C VAL A 220 6.76 19.06 -14.12
N ARG A 221 6.93 18.71 -12.84
CA ARG A 221 7.74 19.50 -11.89
C ARG A 221 9.16 19.73 -12.40
N LEU A 222 9.79 18.72 -12.99
CA LEU A 222 11.16 18.78 -13.49
C LEU A 222 11.37 19.92 -14.49
N SER A 223 10.39 20.18 -15.36
CA SER A 223 10.47 21.26 -16.35
C SER A 223 10.59 22.65 -15.71
N TYR A 224 10.00 22.85 -14.53
CA TYR A 224 9.99 24.12 -13.81
C TYR A 224 11.23 24.33 -12.93
N LEU A 225 12.04 23.30 -12.69
CA LEU A 225 13.29 23.44 -11.95
C LEU A 225 14.28 24.38 -12.65
N THR A 226 14.18 24.51 -13.98
CA THR A 226 14.99 25.47 -14.75
C THR A 226 14.73 26.93 -14.36
N LEU A 227 13.60 27.24 -13.72
CA LEU A 227 13.32 28.59 -13.21
C LEU A 227 14.10 28.90 -11.93
N TYR A 228 14.69 27.92 -11.25
CA TYR A 228 15.54 28.17 -10.09
C TYR A 228 16.80 28.96 -10.43
N ASP A 229 17.29 28.89 -11.67
CA ASP A 229 18.50 29.60 -12.11
C ASP A 229 18.29 31.12 -12.21
N ASN A 230 17.03 31.58 -12.31
CA ASN A 230 16.69 32.99 -12.50
C ASN A 230 16.09 33.61 -11.22
N PRO A 231 16.82 34.50 -10.52
CA PRO A 231 16.34 35.07 -9.26
C PRO A 231 15.06 35.92 -9.43
N ALA A 232 14.85 36.52 -10.60
CA ALA A 232 13.64 37.29 -10.90
C ALA A 232 12.38 36.41 -11.01
N GLU A 233 12.54 35.14 -11.43
CA GLU A 233 11.45 34.19 -11.69
C GLU A 233 11.34 33.10 -10.61
N PHE A 234 12.26 33.09 -9.63
CA PHE A 234 12.30 32.09 -8.56
C PHE A 234 10.94 31.96 -7.86
N MET A 235 10.38 33.07 -7.37
CA MET A 235 9.08 33.08 -6.68
C MET A 235 7.92 32.62 -7.58
N PHE A 236 7.98 32.90 -8.87
CA PHE A 236 6.99 32.40 -9.84
C PHE A 236 7.09 30.88 -9.99
N GLY A 237 8.31 30.35 -10.12
CA GLY A 237 8.57 28.91 -10.18
C GLY A 237 8.10 28.14 -8.94
N THR A 238 8.30 28.70 -7.73
CA THR A 238 7.91 28.03 -6.47
C THR A 238 6.43 27.62 -6.41
N GLY A 239 5.54 28.39 -7.05
CA GLY A 239 4.10 28.10 -7.05
C GLY A 239 3.79 26.79 -7.79
N LYS A 240 4.35 26.64 -8.99
CA LYS A 240 4.18 25.43 -9.80
C LYS A 240 4.91 24.24 -9.19
N ILE A 241 6.15 24.45 -8.73
CA ILE A 241 6.95 23.39 -8.10
C ILE A 241 6.21 22.86 -6.87
N GLY A 242 5.78 23.74 -5.97
CA GLY A 242 5.02 23.37 -4.78
C GLY A 242 3.69 22.67 -5.10
N LEU A 243 3.00 23.10 -6.15
CA LEU A 243 1.73 22.50 -6.55
C LEU A 243 1.92 21.04 -6.95
N TRP A 244 2.91 20.76 -7.80
CA TRP A 244 3.20 19.40 -8.24
C TRP A 244 3.76 18.52 -7.12
N SER A 245 4.56 19.07 -6.19
CA SER A 245 5.03 18.36 -5.00
C SER A 245 3.88 17.89 -4.10
N ILE A 246 2.90 18.76 -3.85
CA ILE A 246 1.75 18.44 -3.01
C ILE A 246 0.86 17.38 -3.67
N ILE A 247 0.69 17.45 -5.00
CA ILE A 247 -0.03 16.44 -5.77
C ILE A 247 0.68 15.09 -5.68
N GLU A 248 2.00 15.07 -5.86
CA GLU A 248 2.83 13.88 -5.75
C GLU A 248 2.69 13.19 -4.39
N GLU A 249 2.99 13.89 -3.29
CA GLU A 249 2.90 13.32 -1.93
C GLU A 249 1.46 12.90 -1.60
N GLY A 250 0.47 13.72 -1.95
CA GLY A 250 -0.94 13.45 -1.68
C GLY A 250 -1.44 12.19 -2.38
N ILE A 251 -1.01 11.97 -3.62
CA ILE A 251 -1.32 10.75 -4.38
C ILE A 251 -0.52 9.57 -3.84
N GLY A 252 0.73 9.76 -3.45
CA GLY A 252 1.55 8.73 -2.79
C GLY A 252 0.88 8.19 -1.52
N ILE A 253 0.41 9.06 -0.64
CA ILE A 253 -0.30 8.68 0.59
C ILE A 253 -1.62 7.97 0.27
N THR A 254 -2.39 8.51 -0.68
CA THR A 254 -3.68 7.93 -1.09
C THR A 254 -3.49 6.53 -1.68
N ALA A 255 -2.55 6.39 -2.62
CA ALA A 255 -2.18 5.12 -3.23
C ALA A 255 -1.65 4.14 -2.19
N GLY A 256 -0.73 4.57 -1.32
CA GLY A 256 -0.19 3.75 -0.24
C GLY A 256 -1.28 3.26 0.72
N SER A 257 -2.26 4.10 1.04
CA SER A 257 -3.42 3.75 1.85
C SER A 257 -4.33 2.74 1.14
N LEU A 258 -4.58 2.91 -0.16
CA LEU A 258 -5.34 1.95 -0.97
C LEU A 258 -4.69 0.57 -1.05
N HIS A 259 -3.35 0.49 -1.09
CA HIS A 259 -2.64 -0.79 -1.04
C HIS A 259 -2.98 -1.61 0.21
N ALA A 260 -3.12 -0.96 1.38
CA ALA A 260 -3.48 -1.64 2.62
C ALA A 260 -4.98 -2.01 2.70
N LEU A 261 -5.83 -1.35 1.92
CA LEU A 261 -7.28 -1.60 1.86
C LEU A 261 -7.68 -2.74 0.92
N ARG A 262 -6.74 -3.28 0.13
CA ARG A 262 -6.95 -4.45 -0.76
C ARG A 262 -7.85 -5.56 -0.19
N PRO A 263 -7.65 -6.03 1.06
CA PRO A 263 -8.42 -7.13 1.59
C PRO A 263 -9.78 -6.72 2.18
N LEU A 264 -10.15 -5.43 2.13
CA LEU A 264 -11.53 -4.99 2.30
C LEU A 264 -12.33 -4.98 1.01
N LEU A 265 -11.67 -4.78 -0.15
CA LEU A 265 -12.34 -4.83 -1.46
C LEU A 265 -12.83 -6.25 -1.80
N SER A 266 -12.35 -7.27 -1.09
CA SER A 266 -12.88 -8.63 -1.10
C SER A 266 -14.07 -8.84 -0.17
N LEU A 267 -14.42 -7.90 0.70
CA LEU A 267 -15.60 -8.01 1.55
C LEU A 267 -16.87 -7.75 0.74
N PRO A 268 -17.96 -8.49 1.02
CA PRO A 268 -19.20 -8.42 0.25
C PRO A 268 -19.93 -7.08 0.34
N PHE A 269 -19.54 -6.19 1.27
CA PHE A 269 -20.22 -4.92 1.51
C PHE A 269 -20.12 -3.91 0.34
N PHE A 270 -19.03 -3.93 -0.43
CA PHE A 270 -18.87 -3.12 -1.65
C PHE A 270 -19.36 -3.83 -2.92
N GLY A 271 -19.98 -5.01 -2.79
CA GLY A 271 -20.39 -5.87 -3.89
C GLY A 271 -21.89 -6.17 -3.94
N SER A 272 -22.76 -5.34 -3.38
CA SER A 272 -24.20 -5.45 -3.61
C SER A 272 -24.59 -4.78 -4.94
N THR A 273 -24.17 -5.37 -6.04
CA THR A 273 -24.95 -5.28 -7.28
C THR A 273 -25.23 -6.71 -7.68
N GLY A 274 -26.50 -7.08 -7.53
CA GLY A 274 -26.96 -8.45 -7.61
C GLY A 274 -26.58 -9.13 -8.92
N SER A 275 -26.18 -10.39 -8.80
CA SER A 275 -26.53 -11.40 -9.79
C SER A 275 -26.68 -12.72 -9.06
N SER A 276 -27.85 -12.89 -8.46
CA SER A 276 -28.39 -14.18 -8.06
C SER A 276 -28.87 -14.90 -9.32
N ASN A 277 -27.96 -15.45 -10.12
CA ASN A 277 -28.32 -16.49 -11.08
C ASN A 277 -27.90 -17.84 -10.51
N ASN A 278 -28.67 -18.27 -9.51
CA ASN A 278 -28.68 -19.65 -9.07
C ASN A 278 -29.92 -20.31 -9.69
N THR A 279 -29.87 -20.56 -11.00
CA THR A 279 -30.76 -21.54 -11.65
C THR A 279 -29.94 -22.80 -11.90
N GLY A 280 -29.60 -23.49 -10.81
CA GLY A 280 -29.28 -24.91 -10.87
C GLY A 280 -30.54 -25.65 -11.25
N ALA A 281 -30.71 -25.93 -12.55
CA ALA A 281 -31.73 -26.84 -13.04
C ALA A 281 -31.37 -28.26 -12.60
N SER A 282 -31.67 -28.60 -11.35
CA SER A 282 -31.77 -29.99 -10.92
C SER A 282 -33.06 -30.56 -11.50
N ALA A 283 -32.97 -31.11 -12.71
CA ALA A 283 -33.97 -32.02 -13.24
C ALA A 283 -33.95 -33.32 -12.41
N SER A 284 -34.68 -33.34 -11.29
CA SER A 284 -35.03 -34.57 -10.61
C SER A 284 -36.45 -34.94 -11.04
N ALA A 285 -36.51 -35.87 -12.01
CA ALA A 285 -37.75 -36.40 -12.54
C ALA A 285 -38.53 -37.09 -11.42
N ASN A 286 -39.68 -36.51 -11.13
CA ASN A 286 -40.71 -37.02 -10.24
C ASN A 286 -41.39 -38.22 -10.92
N ASN A 287 -40.98 -39.45 -10.59
CA ASN A 287 -41.74 -40.64 -10.97
C ASN A 287 -42.41 -41.25 -9.74
N LYS A 288 -43.70 -40.96 -9.62
CA LYS A 288 -44.62 -41.62 -8.68
C LYS A 288 -45.00 -43.00 -9.24
N PHE A 289 -45.11 -43.95 -8.30
CA PHE A 289 -46.06 -45.06 -8.29
C PHE A 289 -45.74 -46.31 -9.14
N ASN A 290 -45.21 -47.35 -8.48
CA ASN A 290 -45.96 -48.60 -8.30
C ASN A 290 -45.31 -49.47 -7.21
N GLN A 291 -46.09 -49.74 -6.17
CA GLN A 291 -45.72 -50.61 -5.05
C GLN A 291 -46.59 -51.87 -5.13
N PRO A 292 -46.03 -53.08 -4.98
CA PRO A 292 -46.74 -54.13 -4.29
C PRO A 292 -46.04 -54.52 -2.99
N LYS A 293 -46.88 -54.82 -2.00
CA LYS A 293 -46.54 -55.17 -0.62
C LYS A 293 -45.90 -56.57 -0.53
N SER A 294 -44.73 -56.64 0.07
CA SER A 294 -44.37 -57.62 1.11
C SER A 294 -43.30 -56.94 1.97
N GLY A 295 -43.51 -56.71 3.27
CA GLY A 295 -43.54 -57.73 4.29
C GLY A 295 -42.11 -58.18 4.56
N HIS A 296 -41.37 -57.47 5.42
CA HIS A 296 -40.47 -57.98 6.48
C HIS A 296 -39.74 -56.80 7.18
N ARG A 297 -39.54 -57.00 8.48
CA ARG A 297 -39.19 -56.06 9.55
C ARG A 297 -37.66 -55.92 9.69
N ALA A 298 -37.13 -54.70 9.71
CA ALA A 298 -35.84 -54.41 10.35
C ALA A 298 -35.73 -52.91 10.70
N GLN A 299 -35.61 -52.65 12.00
CA GLN A 299 -35.48 -51.35 12.64
C GLN A 299 -34.01 -50.92 12.54
N ARG A 300 -33.71 -49.82 11.83
CA ARG A 300 -32.36 -49.27 11.68
C ARG A 300 -32.27 -47.96 12.46
N ASN A 301 -31.49 -47.95 13.53
CA ASN A 301 -31.09 -46.73 14.24
C ASN A 301 -29.88 -46.13 13.52
N ASP A 302 -29.98 -44.85 13.17
CA ASP A 302 -28.90 -44.04 12.60
C ASP A 302 -27.86 -43.70 13.68
N ILE A 303 -26.58 -43.86 13.34
CA ILE A 303 -25.44 -43.45 14.16
C ILE A 303 -24.82 -42.22 13.50
N SER A 304 -24.85 -41.09 14.22
CA SER A 304 -24.22 -39.82 13.85
C SER A 304 -22.70 -39.94 13.96
N LEU A 305 -21.98 -39.65 12.88
CA LEU A 305 -20.51 -39.68 12.81
C LEU A 305 -19.98 -38.25 12.77
N ASP A 306 -19.72 -37.68 13.94
CA ASP A 306 -19.00 -36.40 14.09
C ASP A 306 -17.60 -36.66 14.66
N THR A 307 -16.65 -35.86 14.18
CA THR A 307 -15.26 -35.68 14.65
C THR A 307 -14.18 -36.32 13.76
N PHE A 308 -13.77 -35.58 12.73
CA PHE A 308 -12.47 -35.72 12.09
C PHE A 308 -11.50 -34.73 12.75
N GLN A 309 -10.51 -35.25 13.48
CA GLN A 309 -9.40 -34.45 14.00
C GLN A 309 -8.15 -34.76 13.18
N GLN A 310 -7.70 -33.77 12.41
CA GLN A 310 -6.57 -33.86 11.49
C GLN A 310 -5.30 -33.36 12.22
N LEU A 311 -4.39 -34.29 12.54
CA LEU A 311 -3.01 -34.05 12.95
C LEU A 311 -2.16 -34.57 11.78
N GLY A 312 -1.32 -33.79 11.08
CA GLY A 312 -0.17 -33.04 11.56
C GLY A 312 1.02 -33.56 10.75
N ASP A 313 1.20 -33.03 9.54
CA ASP A 313 2.18 -33.50 8.54
C ASP A 313 3.58 -32.96 8.89
N THR A 314 4.58 -33.84 8.99
CA THR A 314 5.99 -33.46 9.17
C THR A 314 6.86 -34.16 8.14
N ASP A 315 7.35 -33.35 7.20
CA ASP A 315 8.49 -33.41 6.29
C ASP A 315 9.23 -34.71 5.91
N ALA A 316 9.51 -34.75 4.60
CA ALA A 316 10.75 -35.14 3.92
C ALA A 316 10.79 -36.48 3.15
N ASP A 317 10.80 -36.29 1.82
CA ASP A 317 11.55 -37.02 0.79
C ASP A 317 10.90 -38.22 0.06
N SER A 318 11.18 -38.22 -1.25
CA SER A 318 10.98 -39.23 -2.29
C SER A 318 9.58 -39.48 -2.85
N SER A 319 9.36 -38.87 -4.02
CA SER A 319 8.38 -39.28 -5.03
C SER A 319 8.67 -40.70 -5.51
N ARG A 320 7.82 -41.68 -5.16
CA ARG A 320 7.50 -42.87 -5.98
C ARG A 320 6.32 -43.62 -5.37
N HIS A 321 5.38 -43.99 -6.24
CA HIS A 321 4.22 -44.84 -5.97
C HIS A 321 3.08 -44.25 -5.10
N ILE A 322 2.14 -43.65 -5.82
CA ILE A 322 0.74 -43.52 -5.44
C ILE A 322 0.17 -44.94 -5.31
N LEU A 323 -0.13 -45.34 -4.08
CA LEU A 323 -1.23 -46.21 -3.62
C LEU A 323 -0.94 -46.50 -2.13
N LYS A 324 -1.52 -45.71 -1.21
CA LYS A 324 -1.61 -46.11 0.20
C LYS A 324 -2.80 -47.06 0.32
N GLU A 325 -2.55 -48.36 0.41
CA GLU A 325 -3.53 -49.29 0.95
C GLU A 325 -3.85 -48.85 2.38
N THR A 326 -5.12 -48.56 2.63
CA THR A 326 -5.61 -48.27 3.97
C THR A 326 -6.15 -49.58 4.52
N GLU A 327 -5.34 -50.29 5.31
CA GLU A 327 -5.79 -51.50 6.00
C GLU A 327 -6.68 -51.07 7.17
N VAL A 328 -7.99 -51.18 6.97
CA VAL A 328 -8.98 -50.91 8.01
C VAL A 328 -9.21 -52.19 8.80
N SER A 329 -8.50 -52.37 9.92
CA SER A 329 -8.84 -53.42 10.88
C SER A 329 -10.06 -52.97 11.69
N MET A 330 -11.19 -53.64 11.52
CA MET A 330 -12.37 -53.44 12.37
C MET A 330 -12.31 -54.42 13.55
N THR A 331 -11.99 -53.93 14.74
CA THR A 331 -12.10 -54.73 15.97
C THR A 331 -13.52 -54.59 16.53
N ARG A 332 -14.33 -55.65 16.42
CA ARG A 332 -15.63 -55.71 17.10
C ARG A 332 -15.41 -56.20 18.52
N SER A 333 -15.59 -55.33 19.51
CA SER A 333 -15.65 -55.68 20.92
C SER A 333 -17.10 -55.94 21.32
N ASP A 334 -17.52 -57.21 21.37
CA ASP A 334 -18.81 -57.58 21.96
C ASP A 334 -18.67 -57.52 23.49
N GLN A 335 -19.18 -56.46 24.12
CA GLN A 335 -19.40 -56.44 25.57
C GLN A 335 -20.62 -57.31 25.88
N THR A 336 -20.39 -58.50 26.40
CA THR A 336 -21.46 -59.32 27.00
C THR A 336 -21.73 -58.83 28.43
N GLU A 337 -22.99 -58.53 28.70
CA GLU A 337 -23.53 -58.17 30.01
C GLU A 337 -23.24 -59.25 31.07
N LYS A 338 -23.07 -58.78 32.32
CA LYS A 338 -22.64 -59.55 33.49
C LYS A 338 -23.73 -60.52 34.01
N GLY A 339 -23.32 -61.77 34.24
CA GLY A 339 -23.90 -62.71 35.20
C GLY A 339 -22.78 -63.31 36.07
N PRO A 340 -23.02 -63.68 37.35
CA PRO A 340 -21.96 -63.81 38.34
C PRO A 340 -21.21 -65.14 38.24
N GLY A 341 -19.88 -65.05 38.13
CA GLY A 341 -18.96 -66.16 38.38
C GLY A 341 -18.52 -66.92 37.13
N LYS A 342 -17.47 -66.42 36.45
CA LYS A 342 -16.27 -67.16 35.97
C LYS A 342 -15.42 -66.26 35.06
N GLY A 343 -14.12 -66.54 35.03
CA GLY A 343 -13.05 -65.66 34.54
C GLY A 343 -13.14 -65.19 33.09
N LYS A 344 -12.51 -64.03 32.86
CA LYS A 344 -12.43 -63.28 31.60
C LYS A 344 -11.45 -63.96 30.64
N TRP A 345 -11.92 -64.37 29.46
CA TRP A 345 -11.07 -64.73 28.32
C TRP A 345 -11.55 -63.90 27.12
N ASP A 346 -10.73 -62.96 26.65
CA ASP A 346 -10.96 -62.26 25.38
C ASP A 346 -10.47 -63.18 24.25
N ARG A 347 -11.37 -63.52 23.32
CA ARG A 347 -11.07 -64.35 22.15
C ARG A 347 -11.04 -63.43 20.92
N THR A 348 -9.86 -63.00 20.51
CA THR A 348 -9.66 -62.24 19.27
C THR A 348 -9.54 -63.20 18.08
N GLN A 349 -10.45 -63.09 17.11
CA GLN A 349 -10.29 -63.72 15.78
C GLN A 349 -9.97 -62.66 14.74
N VAL A 350 -8.89 -62.86 14.00
CA VAL A 350 -8.52 -62.06 12.83
C VAL A 350 -9.08 -62.76 11.60
N VAL A 351 -10.04 -62.16 10.92
CA VAL A 351 -10.60 -62.67 9.66
C VAL A 351 -9.89 -61.95 8.53
N GLY A 352 -8.86 -62.58 7.95
CA GLY A 352 -8.10 -62.01 6.84
C GLY A 352 -8.77 -62.28 5.49
N TRP A 353 -8.75 -61.28 4.60
CA TRP A 353 -8.89 -61.44 3.15
C TRP A 353 -7.85 -60.56 2.46
N LYS A 354 -7.26 -61.08 1.39
CA LYS A 354 -6.18 -60.45 0.61
C LYS A 354 -6.63 -59.17 -0.10
#